data_AF-A0A962WZB7-F1
#
_entry.id   AF-A0A962WZB7-F1
#
_cell.length_a   1.000
_cell.length_b   1.000
_cell.length_c   1.000
_cell.angle_alpha   90.00
_cell.angle_beta   90.00
_cell.angle_gamma   90.00
#
_symmetry.space_group_name_H-M   'P 1'
#
loop_
_entity.id
_entity.type
_entity.pdbx_description
1 polymer ?
#
loop_
_entity_poly.entity_id
_entity_poly.type
_entity_poly.pdbx_seq_one_letter_code
_entity_poly.pdbx_strand_id
1 'polypeptide(L)'
;MTRQGNIRFESRDYAGALKSFDSALEEVPDHLGALMGRGLALAEFGREEEAIASFDCLIEVLGEPARDGALAAALANRGIIHDRAGRHAQALKDDRAALARDTEVVA
;
A
#
# COMPACT_ATOMS: atom_id res chain seq x y z
N MET A 1 7.26 -10.05 12.94
CA MET A 1 8.00 -9.08 12.10
C MET A 1 7.13 -7.86 11.78
N THR A 2 5.95 -8.03 11.17
CA THR A 2 4.98 -6.95 10.88
C THR A 2 4.55 -6.09 12.09
N ARG A 3 4.23 -6.70 13.24
CA ARG A 3 3.89 -5.94 14.46
C ARG A 3 5.00 -4.97 14.90
N GLN A 4 6.26 -5.40 14.80
CA GLN A 4 7.40 -4.54 15.10
C GLN A 4 7.58 -3.45 14.04
N GLY A 5 7.33 -3.78 12.77
CA GLY A 5 7.27 -2.80 11.68
C GLY A 5 6.26 -1.69 11.97
N ASN A 6 5.05 -2.03 12.41
CA ASN A 6 4.02 -1.05 12.75
C ASN A 6 4.44 -0.12 13.91
N ILE A 7 4.99 -0.67 15.00
CA ILE A 7 5.47 0.13 16.14
C ILE A 7 6.56 1.11 15.70
N ARG A 8 7.49 0.67 14.85
CA ARG A 8 8.55 1.54 14.31
C ARG A 8 7.99 2.61 13.39
N PHE A 9 7.03 2.24 12.54
CA PHE A 9 6.33 3.19 11.66
C PHE A 9 5.62 4.28 12.47
N GLU A 10 4.88 3.91 13.51
CA GLU A 10 4.23 4.86 14.44
C GLU A 10 5.26 5.77 15.13
N SER A 11 6.46 5.25 15.41
CA SER A 11 7.57 6.01 15.98
C SER A 11 8.33 6.84 14.94
N ARG A 12 7.89 6.88 13.68
CA ARG A 12 8.56 7.50 12.52
C ARG A 12 9.96 6.96 12.23
N ASP A 13 10.31 5.80 12.78
CA ASP A 13 11.49 5.02 12.38
C ASP A 13 11.16 4.26 11.10
N TYR A 14 10.99 5.00 10.00
CA TYR A 14 10.60 4.41 8.71
C TYR A 14 11.67 3.44 8.21
N ALA A 15 12.95 3.74 8.38
CA ALA A 15 14.04 2.84 7.99
C ALA A 15 14.00 1.50 8.76
N GLY A 16 13.74 1.52 10.07
CA GLY A 16 13.57 0.31 10.86
C GLY A 16 12.26 -0.42 10.58
N ALA A 17 11.19 0.32 10.26
CA ALA A 17 9.92 -0.25 9.82
C ALA A 17 10.10 -1.04 8.51
N LEU A 18 10.79 -0.44 7.52
CA LEU A 18 11.13 -1.09 6.26
C LEU A 18 11.87 -2.40 6.47
N LYS A 19 12.94 -2.40 7.27
CA LYS A 19 13.66 -3.64 7.60
C LYS A 19 12.75 -4.72 8.18
N SER A 20 11.78 -4.32 9.00
CA SER A 20 10.85 -5.25 9.65
C SER A 20 9.81 -5.80 8.67
N PHE A 21 9.37 -4.99 7.69
CA PHE A 21 8.44 -5.42 6.65
C PHE A 21 9.16 -6.23 5.56
N ASP A 22 10.34 -5.81 5.12
CA ASP A 22 11.16 -6.54 4.15
C ASP A 22 11.47 -7.95 4.66
N SER A 23 11.89 -8.08 5.93
CA SER A 23 12.12 -9.40 6.54
C SER A 23 10.83 -10.25 6.62
N ALA A 24 9.66 -9.62 6.81
CA ALA A 24 8.40 -10.35 6.76
C ALA A 24 8.07 -10.86 5.34
N LEU A 25 8.45 -10.10 4.31
CA LEU A 25 8.25 -10.43 2.91
C LEU A 25 9.27 -11.43 2.37
N GLU A 26 10.47 -11.48 2.94
CA GLU A 26 11.45 -12.55 2.67
C GLU A 26 10.89 -13.92 3.07
N GLU A 27 10.17 -13.99 4.19
CA GLU A 27 9.56 -15.22 4.69
C GLU A 27 8.20 -15.53 4.03
N VAL A 28 7.39 -14.49 3.80
CA VAL A 28 6.05 -14.61 3.21
C VAL A 28 5.85 -13.49 2.16
N PRO A 29 6.21 -13.73 0.88
CA PRO A 29 6.23 -12.69 -0.15
C PRO A 29 4.87 -12.03 -0.44
N ASP A 30 3.78 -12.74 -0.21
CA ASP A 30 2.40 -12.30 -0.44
C ASP A 30 1.71 -11.79 0.84
N HIS A 31 2.48 -11.53 1.91
CA HIS A 31 1.92 -11.07 3.18
C HIS A 31 1.30 -9.67 3.04
N LEU A 32 -0.02 -9.61 2.86
CA LEU A 32 -0.81 -8.39 2.66
C LEU A 32 -0.45 -7.23 3.61
N GLY A 33 -0.39 -7.51 4.92
CA GLY A 33 -0.06 -6.49 5.92
C GLY A 33 1.38 -5.96 5.84
N ALA A 34 2.33 -6.78 5.37
CA ALA A 34 3.70 -6.38 5.19
C ALA A 34 3.87 -5.54 3.91
N LEU A 35 3.20 -5.92 2.81
CA LEU A 35 3.15 -5.12 1.59
C LEU A 35 2.51 -3.74 1.83
N MET A 36 1.37 -3.69 2.55
CA MET A 36 0.72 -2.44 2.96
C MET A 36 1.65 -1.59 3.83
N GLY A 37 2.23 -2.18 4.88
CA GLY A 37 3.13 -1.48 5.79
C GLY A 37 4.40 -0.96 5.09
N ARG A 38 4.97 -1.74 4.16
CA ARG A 38 6.13 -1.35 3.36
C ARG A 38 5.80 -0.18 2.45
N GLY A 39 4.67 -0.23 1.73
CA GLY A 39 4.23 0.86 0.85
C GLY A 39 4.06 2.19 1.61
N LEU A 40 3.40 2.14 2.77
CA LEU A 40 3.24 3.31 3.64
C LEU A 40 4.58 3.84 4.16
N ALA A 41 5.45 2.97 4.66
CA ALA A 41 6.76 3.35 5.16
C ALA A 41 7.64 3.98 4.07
N LEU A 42 7.59 3.47 2.83
CA LEU A 42 8.31 4.03 1.68
C LEU A 42 7.78 5.41 1.29
N ALA A 43 6.45 5.57 1.28
CA ALA A 43 5.81 6.85 0.96
C ALA A 43 6.21 7.94 1.96
N GLU A 44 6.16 7.63 3.26
CA GLU A 44 6.57 8.56 4.32
C GLU A 44 8.09 8.84 4.32
N PHE A 45 8.89 7.87 3.87
CA PHE A 45 10.33 8.04 3.70
C PHE A 45 10.74 8.76 2.40
N GLY A 46 9.77 9.11 1.53
CA GLY A 46 10.01 9.81 0.27
C GLY A 46 10.50 8.92 -0.89
N ARG A 47 10.36 7.59 -0.79
CA ARG A 47 10.72 6.63 -1.84
C ARG A 47 9.48 6.22 -2.62
N GLU A 48 8.94 7.17 -3.39
CA GLU A 48 7.61 7.07 -4.00
C GLU A 48 7.48 5.94 -5.04
N GLU A 49 8.47 5.73 -5.89
CA GLU A 49 8.46 4.66 -6.91
C GLU A 49 8.42 3.26 -6.28
N GLU A 50 9.14 3.07 -5.19
CA GLU A 50 9.16 1.78 -4.48
C GLU A 50 7.89 1.56 -3.66
N ALA A 51 7.29 2.65 -3.16
CA ALA A 51 5.99 2.61 -2.52
C ALA A 51 4.92 2.13 -3.52
N ILE A 52 4.92 2.72 -4.72
CA ILE A 52 4.05 2.30 -5.84
C ILE A 52 4.23 0.82 -6.13
N ALA A 53 5.47 0.34 -6.30
CA ALA A 53 5.74 -1.07 -6.56
C ALA A 53 5.21 -2.00 -5.45
N SER A 54 5.21 -1.55 -4.19
CA SER A 54 4.64 -2.31 -3.07
C SER A 54 3.11 -2.38 -3.14
N PHE A 55 2.46 -1.27 -3.51
CA PHE A 55 1.02 -1.22 -3.69
C PHE A 55 0.57 -2.00 -4.93
N ASP A 56 1.35 -1.98 -6.01
CA ASP A 56 1.10 -2.80 -7.21
C ASP A 56 1.08 -4.29 -6.85
N CYS A 57 2.11 -4.76 -6.17
CA CYS A 57 2.18 -6.14 -5.69
C CYS A 57 1.01 -6.48 -4.74
N LEU A 58 0.66 -5.57 -3.82
CA LEU A 58 -0.48 -5.76 -2.93
C LEU A 58 -1.80 -5.92 -3.71
N ILE A 59 -2.02 -5.10 -4.73
CA ILE A 59 -3.22 -5.13 -5.58
C ILE A 59 -3.27 -6.45 -6.37
N GLU A 60 -2.13 -6.89 -6.93
CA GLU A 60 -2.02 -8.17 -7.63
C GLU A 60 -2.34 -9.36 -6.72
N VAL A 61 -1.84 -9.35 -5.47
CA VAL A 61 -2.08 -10.44 -4.50
C VAL A 61 -3.53 -10.44 -4.01
N LEU A 62 -4.14 -9.27 -3.79
CA LEU A 62 -5.54 -9.19 -3.35
C LEU A 62 -6.47 -9.80 -4.41
N GLY A 63 -6.26 -9.50 -5.69
CA GLY A 63 -7.11 -9.98 -6.78
C GLY A 63 -8.59 -9.58 -6.65
N GLU A 64 -9.36 -9.83 -7.70
CA GLU A 64 -10.82 -9.70 -7.70
C GLU A 64 -11.39 -11.08 -7.31
N PRO A 65 -11.96 -11.31 -6.11
CA PRO A 65 -12.87 -10.42 -5.38
C PRO A 65 -12.50 -10.22 -3.88
N ALA A 66 -11.22 -10.19 -3.51
CA ALA A 66 -10.87 -10.20 -2.09
C ALA A 66 -10.82 -8.78 -1.48
N ARG A 67 -11.81 -8.50 -0.61
CA ARG A 67 -11.79 -7.49 0.46
C ARG A 67 -11.70 -6.05 -0.02
N ASP A 68 -12.86 -5.52 -0.38
CA ASP A 68 -13.08 -4.17 -0.91
C ASP A 68 -12.32 -3.08 -0.13
N GLY A 69 -12.30 -3.14 1.20
CA GLY A 69 -11.60 -2.14 2.01
C GLY A 69 -10.08 -2.16 1.89
N ALA A 70 -9.45 -3.33 1.76
CA ALA A 70 -7.98 -3.42 1.64
C ALA A 70 -7.52 -3.01 0.23
N LEU A 71 -8.27 -3.43 -0.79
CA LEU A 71 -8.03 -3.05 -2.17
C LEU A 71 -8.25 -1.55 -2.38
N ALA A 72 -9.35 -1.00 -1.88
CA ALA A 72 -9.64 0.43 -1.94
C ALA A 72 -8.55 1.24 -1.22
N ALA A 73 -8.09 0.81 -0.04
CA ALA A 73 -7.00 1.48 0.67
C ALA A 73 -5.67 1.44 -0.11
N ALA A 74 -5.34 0.31 -0.74
CA ALA A 74 -4.13 0.19 -1.56
C ALA A 74 -4.19 1.12 -2.79
N LEU A 75 -5.32 1.13 -3.50
CA LEU A 75 -5.56 2.01 -4.65
C LEU A 75 -5.51 3.49 -4.25
N ALA A 76 -6.18 3.87 -3.15
CA ALA A 76 -6.18 5.24 -2.65
C ALA A 76 -4.77 5.72 -2.29
N ASN A 77 -3.99 4.89 -1.57
CA ASN A 77 -2.61 5.24 -1.23
C ASN A 77 -1.73 5.38 -2.48
N ARG A 78 -1.87 4.49 -3.47
CA ARG A 78 -1.13 4.60 -4.74
C ARG A 78 -1.54 5.86 -5.52
N GLY A 79 -2.83 6.19 -5.55
CA GLY A 79 -3.36 7.40 -6.17
C GLY A 79 -2.78 8.68 -5.57
N ILE A 80 -2.72 8.77 -4.23
CA ILE A 80 -2.08 9.90 -3.53
C ILE A 80 -0.61 10.06 -3.93
N ILE A 81 0.13 8.96 -4.04
CA ILE A 81 1.55 9.00 -4.41
C ILE A 81 1.72 9.39 -5.88
N HIS A 82 0.82 8.94 -6.77
CA HIS A 82 0.81 9.39 -8.14
C HIS A 82 0.52 10.89 -8.26
N ASP A 83 -0.38 11.44 -7.45
CA ASP A 83 -0.67 12.88 -7.44
C ASP A 83 0.53 13.71 -6.95
N ARG A 84 1.17 13.28 -5.85
CA ARG A 84 2.42 13.90 -5.34
C ARG A 84 3.53 13.96 -6.40
N ALA A 85 3.61 12.93 -7.23
CA ALA A 85 4.57 12.85 -8.33
C ALA A 85 4.13 13.55 -9.63
N GLY A 86 3.00 14.27 -9.64
CA GLY A 86 2.46 14.95 -10.82
C GLY A 86 1.85 14.02 -11.88
N ARG A 87 1.66 12.74 -11.57
CA ARG A 87 1.07 11.71 -12.46
C ARG A 87 -0.45 11.68 -12.32
N HIS A 88 -1.09 12.81 -12.58
CA HIS A 88 -2.52 13.01 -12.32
C HIS A 88 -3.44 12.04 -13.08
N ALA A 89 -3.05 11.57 -14.26
CA ALA A 89 -3.83 10.60 -15.03
C ALA A 89 -3.91 9.22 -14.33
N GLN A 90 -2.80 8.78 -13.75
CA GLN A 90 -2.75 7.54 -12.96
C GLN A 90 -3.48 7.70 -11.63
N ALA A 91 -3.33 8.85 -10.96
CA ALA A 91 -4.07 9.16 -9.73
C ALA A 91 -5.60 9.08 -9.96
N LEU A 92 -6.11 9.73 -11.01
CA LEU A 92 -7.54 9.68 -11.36
C LEU A 92 -8.04 8.26 -11.66
N LYS A 93 -7.19 7.42 -12.27
CA LYS A 93 -7.53 6.01 -12.52
C LYS A 93 -7.68 5.24 -11.21
N ASP A 94 -6.76 5.45 -10.28
CA ASP A 94 -6.75 4.78 -8.97
C ASP A 94 -7.93 5.24 -8.10
N ASP A 95 -8.22 6.54 -8.06
CA ASP A 95 -9.36 7.09 -7.31
C ASP A 95 -10.69 6.51 -7.78
N ARG A 96 -10.87 6.38 -9.11
CA ARG A 96 -12.07 5.78 -9.69
C ARG A 96 -12.20 4.30 -9.33
N ALA A 97 -11.08 3.57 -9.36
CA ALA A 97 -11.07 2.16 -8.99
C ALA A 97 -11.35 1.97 -7.50
N ALA A 98 -10.79 2.82 -6.63
CA ALA A 98 -11.03 2.79 -5.19
C ALA A 98 -12.50 3.07 -4.86
N LEU A 99 -13.09 4.12 -5.46
CA LEU A 99 -14.49 4.50 -5.23
C LEU A 99 -15.45 3.40 -5.67
N ALA A 100 -15.22 2.78 -6.82
CA ALA A 100 -16.08 1.71 -7.34
C ALA A 100 -16.23 0.56 -6.34
N ARG A 101 -15.14 0.21 -5.63
CA ARG A 101 -15.13 -0.85 -4.61
C ARG A 101 -15.84 -0.45 -3.31
N ASP A 102 -15.76 0.82 -2.92
CA ASP A 102 -16.46 1.31 -1.71
C ASP A 102 -17.99 1.35 -1.92
N THR A 103 -18.44 1.67 -3.14
CA THR A 103 -19.88 1.70 -3.49
C THR A 103 -20.53 0.33 -3.69
N GLU A 104 -19.77 -0.73 -3.94
CA GLU A 104 -20.31 -2.09 -4.12
C GLU A 104 -20.81 -2.73 -2.80
N VAL A 105 -20.49 -2.14 -1.65
CA VAL A 105 -20.88 -2.65 -0.31
C VAL A 105 -22.32 -2.29 0.07
N VAL A 106 -23.00 -1.40 -0.68
CA VAL A 106 -24.28 -0.79 -0.27
C VAL A 106 -25.49 -1.20 -1.15
N ALA A 107 -25.36 -2.19 -2.03
CA ALA A 107 -26.44 -2.70 -2.88
C ALA A 107 -26.87 -4.11 -2.49
#